data_AF-A0A2M9ZJV7-F1
#
_entry.id   AF-A0A2M9ZJV7-F1
#
_cell.length_a   1.000
_cell.length_b   1.000
_cell.length_c   1.000
_cell.angle_alpha   90.00
_cell.angle_beta   90.00
_cell.angle_gamma   90.00
#
_symmetry.space_group_name_H-M   'P 1'
#
loop_
_entity.id
_entity.type
_entity.pdbx_description
1 polymer ?
#
loop_
_entity_poly.entity_id
_entity_poly.type
_entity_poly.pdbx_seq_one_letter_code
_entity_poly.pdbx_strand_id
1 'polypeptide(L)'
;MDFSKLPKGHWRGTYSSHILLLENFLRPISGKPGGEACVYLAGLIARRLDDSYSEAALTYLLEDPSEIDGIVRTHIPYIGQNAPIVTISKINAEFLSFSLAMRENGSFHRLEILAPKKLFSLASTFSYRSGNQVLGGIFGYFSSELDRILELLSDYLCFLGEEPSPFPPSSSISWSDRFESEKNERNVFKEKNPGYDLLEELPFDARVKTNSILDNLSGIN
;
A
#
# COMPACT_ATOMS: atom_id res chain seq x y z
N MET A 1 13.80 -0.55 20.48
CA MET A 1 13.21 0.82 20.44
C MET A 1 11.84 0.79 21.12
N ASP A 2 11.44 1.84 21.85
CA ASP A 2 10.13 1.89 22.52
C ASP A 2 9.04 2.42 21.58
N PHE A 3 8.32 1.51 20.94
CA PHE A 3 7.37 1.80 19.86
C PHE A 3 6.03 2.35 20.34
N SER A 4 5.76 2.31 21.65
CA SER A 4 4.55 2.92 22.23
C SER A 4 4.52 4.44 22.05
N LYS A 5 5.69 5.04 21.80
CA LYS A 5 5.92 6.47 21.60
C LYS A 5 5.74 6.93 20.16
N LEU A 6 5.65 5.99 19.20
CA LEU A 6 5.40 6.37 17.81
C LEU A 6 4.03 7.02 17.71
N PRO A 7 3.88 8.10 16.95
CA PRO A 7 2.72 8.92 17.08
C PRO A 7 1.57 8.27 16.28
N LYS A 8 0.55 7.80 17.01
CA LYS A 8 -0.59 7.05 16.46
C LYS A 8 -1.77 7.96 16.14
N GLY A 9 -2.57 7.58 15.15
CA GLY A 9 -3.81 8.28 14.82
C GLY A 9 -4.42 7.79 13.51
N HIS A 10 -5.59 8.33 13.16
CA HIS A 10 -6.22 8.03 11.88
C HIS A 10 -5.31 8.46 10.72
N TRP A 11 -5.01 7.53 9.81
CA TRP A 11 -4.02 7.73 8.75
C TRP A 11 -4.38 8.93 7.87
N ARG A 12 -5.66 9.16 7.59
CA ARG A 12 -6.12 10.33 6.81
C ARG A 12 -5.78 11.65 7.49
N GLY A 13 -5.76 11.67 8.84
CA GLY A 13 -5.43 12.85 9.63
C GLY A 13 -3.94 13.01 9.91
N THR A 14 -3.17 11.92 10.00
CA THR A 14 -1.73 11.97 10.29
C THR A 14 -0.84 12.00 9.04
N TYR A 15 -1.40 11.65 7.88
CA TYR A 15 -0.66 11.58 6.60
C TYR A 15 0.01 12.90 6.20
N SER A 16 -0.71 14.02 6.26
CA SER A 16 -0.18 15.34 5.91
C SER A 16 0.99 15.73 6.84
N SER A 17 0.86 15.43 8.13
CA SER A 17 1.93 15.63 9.10
C SER A 17 3.14 14.76 8.79
N HIS A 18 2.95 13.49 8.44
CA HIS A 18 4.03 12.61 8.03
C HIS A 18 4.73 13.06 6.75
N ILE A 19 4.02 13.67 5.79
CA ILE A 19 4.67 14.26 4.61
C ILE A 19 5.65 15.36 5.05
N LEU A 20 5.21 16.29 5.90
CA LEU A 20 6.04 17.42 6.33
C LEU A 20 7.24 16.98 7.18
N LEU A 21 7.01 16.06 8.11
CA LEU A 21 8.07 15.50 8.95
C LEU A 21 9.10 14.75 8.09
N LEU A 22 8.63 13.91 7.15
CA LEU A 22 9.51 13.18 6.25
C LEU A 22 10.27 14.14 5.32
N GLU A 23 9.62 15.19 4.81
CA GLU A 23 10.28 16.20 3.99
C GLU A 23 11.41 16.91 4.76
N ASN A 24 11.14 17.31 6.00
CA ASN A 24 12.14 17.92 6.88
C ASN A 24 13.30 16.96 7.19
N PHE A 25 12.98 15.71 7.51
CA PHE A 25 13.95 14.65 7.77
C PHE A 25 14.85 14.37 6.55
N LEU A 26 14.26 14.30 5.35
CA LEU A 26 15.00 14.04 4.11
C LEU A 26 15.73 15.27 3.57
N ARG A 27 15.45 16.48 4.07
CA ARG A 27 16.06 17.75 3.59
C ARG A 27 17.60 17.72 3.57
N PRO A 28 18.31 17.26 4.60
CA PRO A 28 19.78 17.19 4.60
C PRO A 28 20.35 15.99 3.81
N ILE A 29 19.54 15.02 3.38
CA ILE A 29 20.02 13.76 2.81
C ILE A 29 20.24 13.88 1.30
N SER A 30 21.48 13.64 0.85
CA SER A 30 21.81 13.58 -0.57
C SER A 30 21.24 12.33 -1.24
N GLY A 31 20.62 12.50 -2.41
CA GLY A 31 20.09 11.39 -3.22
C GLY A 31 18.76 10.82 -2.74
N LYS A 32 18.01 11.50 -1.87
CA LYS A 32 16.70 11.09 -1.37
C LYS A 32 15.73 10.63 -2.50
N PRO A 33 14.72 9.80 -2.19
CA PRO A 33 13.74 9.36 -3.18
C PRO A 33 13.04 10.53 -3.89
N GLY A 34 12.52 10.27 -5.09
CA GLY A 34 11.67 11.23 -5.80
C GLY A 34 10.41 11.61 -5.01
N GLY A 35 9.76 12.72 -5.38
CA GLY A 35 8.60 13.26 -4.65
C GLY A 35 7.49 12.24 -4.46
N GLU A 36 7.10 11.53 -5.51
CA GLU A 36 6.05 10.51 -5.47
C GLU A 36 6.37 9.35 -4.51
N ALA A 37 7.64 8.91 -4.48
CA ALA A 37 8.11 7.86 -3.58
C ALA A 37 8.14 8.34 -2.12
N CYS A 38 8.50 9.61 -1.87
CA CYS A 38 8.44 10.20 -0.53
C CYS A 38 6.99 10.30 -0.03
N VAL A 39 6.09 10.80 -0.88
CA VAL A 39 4.65 10.89 -0.59
C VAL A 39 4.09 9.50 -0.28
N TYR A 40 4.46 8.50 -1.07
CA TYR A 40 4.07 7.11 -0.82
C TYR A 40 4.61 6.58 0.51
N LEU A 41 5.88 6.85 0.83
CA LEU A 41 6.52 6.43 2.08
C LEU A 41 5.83 7.03 3.30
N ALA A 42 5.51 8.33 3.26
CA ALA A 42 4.72 8.98 4.31
C ALA A 42 3.34 8.32 4.46
N GLY A 43 2.70 7.95 3.36
CA GLY A 43 1.42 7.25 3.35
C GLY A 43 1.50 5.84 3.93
N LEU A 44 2.58 5.10 3.62
CA LEU A 44 2.84 3.78 4.19
C LEU A 44 2.92 3.88 5.72
N ILE A 45 3.71 4.82 6.23
CA ILE A 45 3.91 5.00 7.68
C ILE A 45 2.60 5.37 8.36
N ALA A 46 1.88 6.37 7.83
CA ALA A 46 0.59 6.80 8.37
C ALA A 46 -0.41 5.64 8.46
N ARG A 47 -0.47 4.78 7.43
CA ARG A 47 -1.33 3.59 7.40
C ARG A 47 -0.91 2.53 8.41
N ARG A 48 0.40 2.33 8.62
CA ARG A 48 0.92 1.32 9.56
C ARG A 48 0.80 1.74 11.02
N LEU A 49 0.70 3.04 11.30
CA LEU A 49 0.46 3.59 12.64
C LEU A 49 -1.03 3.82 12.95
N ASP A 50 -1.91 3.56 11.99
CA ASP A 50 -3.36 3.55 12.18
C ASP A 50 -3.82 2.12 12.52
N ASP A 51 -4.36 1.95 13.73
CA ASP A 51 -4.84 0.67 14.22
C ASP A 51 -6.05 0.16 13.41
N SER A 52 -6.96 1.04 13.00
CA SER A 52 -8.14 0.66 12.19
C SER A 52 -7.74 0.21 10.79
N TYR A 53 -6.77 0.89 10.16
CA TYR A 53 -6.24 0.44 8.88
C TYR A 53 -5.49 -0.88 9.02
N SER A 54 -4.68 -1.01 10.07
CA SER A 54 -3.90 -2.21 10.33
C SER A 54 -4.79 -3.44 10.56
N GLU A 55 -5.88 -3.29 11.31
CA GLU A 55 -6.89 -4.34 11.51
C GLU A 55 -7.58 -4.72 10.20
N ALA A 56 -8.02 -3.74 9.40
CA ALA A 56 -8.63 -4.00 8.11
C ALA A 56 -7.69 -4.71 7.12
N ALA A 57 -6.38 -4.46 7.22
CA ALA A 57 -5.37 -5.06 6.36
C ALA A 57 -5.04 -6.52 6.72
N LEU A 58 -5.40 -6.99 7.93
CA LEU A 58 -5.06 -8.34 8.40
C LEU A 58 -5.59 -9.44 7.48
N THR A 59 -6.76 -9.25 6.87
CA THR A 59 -7.38 -10.23 5.96
C THR A 59 -6.62 -10.45 4.65
N TYR A 60 -5.66 -9.57 4.33
CA TYR A 60 -4.82 -9.67 3.14
C TYR A 60 -3.39 -10.12 3.44
N LEU A 61 -3.02 -10.25 4.72
CA LEU A 61 -1.69 -10.73 5.11
C LEU A 61 -1.61 -12.24 4.86
N LEU A 62 -0.56 -12.65 4.16
CA LEU A 62 -0.28 -14.06 3.89
C LEU A 62 0.56 -14.65 5.03
N GLU A 63 0.33 -15.93 5.34
CA GLU A 63 1.15 -16.65 6.31
C GLU A 63 2.55 -16.93 5.73
N ASP A 64 2.60 -17.39 4.48
CA ASP A 64 3.84 -17.52 3.71
C ASP A 64 3.80 -16.63 2.45
N PRO A 65 4.77 -15.71 2.26
CA PRO A 65 4.91 -14.94 1.03
C PRO A 65 4.97 -15.79 -0.26
N SER A 66 5.33 -17.07 -0.18
CA SER A 66 5.34 -17.99 -1.35
C SER A 66 3.93 -18.29 -1.90
N GLU A 67 2.88 -18.11 -1.09
CA GLU A 67 1.48 -18.32 -1.50
C GLU A 67 1.05 -17.40 -2.64
N ILE A 68 1.72 -16.25 -2.79
CA ILE A 68 1.43 -15.30 -3.87
C ILE A 68 1.60 -15.94 -5.25
N ASP A 69 2.52 -16.88 -5.42
CA ASP A 69 2.73 -17.58 -6.69
C ASP A 69 1.51 -18.45 -7.05
N GLY A 70 0.87 -19.06 -6.05
CA GLY A 70 -0.37 -19.80 -6.22
C GLY A 70 -1.53 -18.89 -6.63
N ILE A 71 -1.65 -17.73 -5.99
CA ILE A 71 -2.65 -16.71 -6.33
C ILE A 71 -2.45 -16.24 -7.78
N VAL A 72 -1.21 -15.92 -8.18
CA VAL A 72 -0.90 -15.48 -9.54
C VAL A 72 -1.22 -16.55 -10.59
N ARG A 73 -0.93 -17.83 -10.31
CA ARG A 73 -1.19 -18.93 -11.26
C ARG A 73 -2.67 -19.23 -11.45
N THR A 74 -3.44 -19.11 -10.37
CA THR A 74 -4.89 -19.39 -10.38
C THR A 74 -5.71 -18.19 -10.86
N HIS A 75 -5.14 -17.00 -10.77
CA HIS A 75 -5.76 -15.78 -11.27
C HIS A 75 -5.73 -15.73 -12.80
N ILE A 76 -6.91 -15.64 -13.41
CA ILE A 76 -7.04 -15.43 -14.86
C ILE A 76 -6.98 -13.93 -15.12
N PRO A 77 -5.94 -13.41 -15.81
CA PRO A 77 -5.79 -11.98 -15.99
C PRO A 77 -6.83 -11.44 -16.99
N TYR A 78 -7.77 -10.65 -16.49
CA TYR A 78 -8.68 -9.82 -17.29
C TYR A 78 -8.42 -8.33 -17.02
N ILE A 79 -8.76 -7.48 -18.00
CA ILE A 79 -8.58 -6.02 -17.88
C ILE A 79 -9.35 -5.54 -16.64
N GLY A 80 -8.63 -4.90 -15.70
CA GLY A 80 -9.18 -4.37 -14.44
C GLY A 80 -9.16 -5.32 -13.25
N GLN A 81 -9.04 -6.64 -13.43
CA GLN A 81 -9.08 -7.63 -12.33
C GLN A 81 -7.74 -7.92 -11.66
N ASN A 82 -6.65 -7.27 -12.10
CA ASN A 82 -5.35 -7.38 -11.44
C ASN A 82 -5.30 -6.68 -10.06
N ALA A 83 -6.34 -5.93 -9.69
CA ALA A 83 -6.42 -5.18 -8.45
C ALA A 83 -6.22 -6.05 -7.18
N PRO A 84 -6.81 -7.26 -7.06
CA PRO A 84 -6.49 -8.22 -6.00
C PRO A 84 -5.00 -8.53 -5.84
N ILE A 85 -4.30 -8.93 -6.92
CA ILE A 85 -2.86 -9.25 -6.86
C ILE A 85 -2.06 -8.02 -6.44
N VAL A 86 -2.37 -6.85 -7.03
CA VAL A 86 -1.71 -5.58 -6.66
C VAL A 86 -1.93 -5.28 -5.18
N THR A 87 -3.16 -5.45 -4.68
CA THR A 87 -3.55 -5.12 -3.30
C THR A 87 -2.87 -6.04 -2.30
N ILE A 88 -2.97 -7.36 -2.49
CA ILE A 88 -2.35 -8.36 -1.61
C ILE A 88 -0.83 -8.19 -1.62
N SER A 89 -0.23 -8.06 -2.80
CA SER A 89 1.23 -7.89 -2.92
C SER A 89 1.71 -6.62 -2.24
N LYS A 90 1.00 -5.49 -2.45
CA LYS A 90 1.29 -4.21 -1.81
C LYS A 90 1.21 -4.34 -0.29
N ILE A 91 0.10 -4.83 0.26
CA ILE A 91 -0.11 -4.91 1.71
C ILE A 91 0.96 -5.76 2.37
N ASN A 92 1.28 -6.93 1.80
CA ASN A 92 2.33 -7.80 2.33
C ASN A 92 3.72 -7.16 2.20
N ALA A 93 4.03 -6.49 1.08
CA ALA A 93 5.30 -5.79 0.90
C ALA A 93 5.47 -4.65 1.91
N GLU A 94 4.44 -3.83 2.12
CA GLU A 94 4.42 -2.76 3.11
C GLU A 94 4.59 -3.30 4.53
N PHE A 95 3.84 -4.35 4.88
CA PHE A 95 3.91 -4.99 6.19
C PHE A 95 5.31 -5.51 6.47
N LEU A 96 5.85 -6.35 5.58
CA LEU A 96 7.18 -6.95 5.75
C LEU A 96 8.27 -5.87 5.81
N SER A 97 8.19 -4.85 4.95
CA SER A 97 9.18 -3.76 4.95
C SER A 97 9.14 -2.97 6.25
N PHE A 98 7.95 -2.64 6.74
CA PHE A 98 7.78 -1.93 8.01
C PHE A 98 8.25 -2.79 9.19
N SER A 99 7.90 -4.08 9.23
CA SER A 99 8.36 -5.02 10.24
C SER A 99 9.88 -5.18 10.26
N LEU A 100 10.54 -5.17 9.10
CA LEU A 100 12.00 -5.20 9.00
C LEU A 100 12.62 -3.90 9.53
N ALA A 101 12.10 -2.74 9.12
CA ALA A 101 12.61 -1.45 9.54
C ALA A 101 12.44 -1.18 11.05
N MET A 102 11.48 -1.83 11.69
CA MET A 102 11.22 -1.73 13.13
C MET A 102 12.14 -2.59 14.00
N ARG A 103 12.97 -3.47 13.42
CA ARG A 103 13.85 -4.35 14.21
C ARG A 103 14.97 -3.55 14.89
N GLU A 104 15.40 -4.03 16.06
CA GLU A 104 16.46 -3.38 16.81
C GLU A 104 17.79 -3.37 16.02
N ASN A 105 18.49 -2.23 16.05
CA ASN A 105 19.76 -1.96 15.37
C ASN A 105 19.73 -1.88 13.83
N GLY A 106 18.54 -1.82 13.20
CA GLY A 106 18.45 -1.71 11.74
C GLY A 106 19.08 -2.90 11.01
N SER A 107 19.33 -4.02 11.70
CA SER A 107 19.96 -5.20 11.12
C SER A 107 18.90 -6.08 10.48
N PHE A 108 18.81 -6.02 9.15
CA PHE A 108 18.01 -6.96 8.36
C PHE A 108 18.93 -7.82 7.50
N HIS A 109 18.67 -9.13 7.45
CA HIS A 109 19.46 -10.02 6.62
C HIS A 109 19.05 -9.86 5.16
N ARG A 110 20.02 -9.87 4.23
CA ARG A 110 19.76 -9.72 2.79
C ARG A 110 18.69 -10.68 2.24
N LEU A 111 18.60 -11.89 2.80
CA LEU A 111 17.60 -12.88 2.39
C LEU A 111 16.16 -12.45 2.76
N GLU A 112 15.98 -11.74 3.87
CA GLU A 112 14.67 -11.30 4.35
C GLU A 112 14.10 -10.17 3.48
N ILE A 113 14.98 -9.37 2.88
CA ILE A 113 14.64 -8.28 1.95
C ILE A 113 14.07 -8.83 0.64
N LEU A 114 14.39 -10.07 0.27
CA LEU A 114 13.98 -10.65 -1.01
C LEU A 114 12.45 -10.80 -1.13
N ALA A 115 11.77 -11.14 -0.04
CA ALA A 115 10.32 -11.29 -0.05
C ALA A 115 9.59 -9.97 -0.37
N PRO A 116 9.80 -8.87 0.39
CA PRO A 116 9.17 -7.59 0.05
C PRO A 116 9.62 -7.04 -1.31
N LYS A 117 10.88 -7.25 -1.74
CA LYS A 117 11.32 -6.90 -3.10
C LYS A 117 10.46 -7.56 -4.17
N LYS A 118 10.29 -8.89 -4.08
CA LYS A 118 9.47 -9.64 -5.05
C LYS A 118 8.03 -9.17 -5.07
N LEU A 119 7.44 -8.91 -3.90
CA LEU A 119 6.06 -8.44 -3.79
C LEU A 119 5.87 -7.04 -4.37
N PHE A 120 6.80 -6.09 -4.13
CA PHE A 120 6.79 -4.79 -4.80
C PHE A 120 6.97 -4.92 -6.32
N SER A 121 7.87 -5.80 -6.79
CA SER A 121 8.04 -6.06 -8.23
C SER A 121 6.76 -6.58 -8.87
N LEU A 122 6.04 -7.46 -8.17
CA LEU A 122 4.78 -8.02 -8.64
C LEU A 122 3.69 -6.93 -8.70
N ALA A 123 3.54 -6.18 -7.62
CA ALA A 123 2.61 -5.04 -7.56
C ALA A 123 2.89 -4.01 -8.68
N SER A 124 4.16 -3.73 -8.95
CA SER A 124 4.60 -2.84 -10.03
C SER A 124 4.14 -3.36 -11.40
N THR A 125 4.49 -4.60 -11.72
CA THR A 125 4.16 -5.23 -13.01
C THR A 125 2.65 -5.23 -13.26
N PHE A 126 1.86 -5.60 -12.26
CA PHE A 126 0.41 -5.66 -12.40
C PHE A 126 -0.26 -4.28 -12.38
N SER A 127 0.36 -3.27 -11.75
CA SER A 127 -0.07 -1.87 -11.84
C SER A 127 0.13 -1.33 -13.26
N TYR A 128 1.28 -1.60 -13.89
CA TYR A 128 1.49 -1.25 -15.29
C TYR A 128 0.49 -1.93 -16.23
N ARG A 129 0.26 -3.24 -16.05
CA ARG A 129 -0.72 -4.00 -16.87
C ARG A 129 -2.16 -3.54 -16.70
N SER A 130 -2.49 -2.91 -15.57
CA SER A 130 -3.80 -2.29 -15.35
C SER A 130 -3.87 -0.82 -15.79
N GLY A 131 -2.82 -0.31 -16.45
CA GLY A 131 -2.77 1.06 -16.97
C GLY A 131 -2.38 2.12 -15.93
N ASN A 132 -2.03 1.73 -14.69
CA ASN A 132 -1.61 2.66 -13.65
C ASN A 132 -0.08 2.83 -13.63
N GLN A 133 0.42 3.69 -14.52
CA GLN A 133 1.86 3.89 -14.72
C GLN A 133 2.56 4.51 -13.51
N VAL A 134 1.93 5.50 -12.86
CA VAL A 134 2.50 6.18 -11.68
C VAL A 134 2.69 5.19 -10.53
N LEU A 135 1.64 4.41 -10.22
CA LEU A 135 1.72 3.41 -9.16
C LEU A 135 2.71 2.29 -9.51
N GLY A 136 2.75 1.87 -10.79
CA GLY A 136 3.76 0.95 -11.30
C GLY A 136 5.18 1.46 -11.07
N GLY A 137 5.42 2.74 -11.33
CA GLY A 137 6.72 3.41 -11.11
C GLY A 137 7.12 3.45 -9.65
N ILE A 138 6.21 3.84 -8.76
CA ILE A 138 6.45 3.87 -7.31
C ILE A 138 6.83 2.48 -6.81
N PHE A 139 6.07 1.44 -7.14
CA PHE A 139 6.38 0.07 -6.70
C PHE A 139 7.67 -0.48 -7.33
N GLY A 140 7.96 -0.10 -8.57
CA GLY A 140 9.21 -0.47 -9.24
C GLY A 140 10.43 0.14 -8.55
N TYR A 141 10.32 1.41 -8.14
CA TYR A 141 11.33 2.07 -7.31
C TYR A 141 11.48 1.36 -5.96
N PHE A 142 10.38 1.06 -5.28
CA PHE A 142 10.40 0.35 -3.99
C PHE A 142 11.03 -1.04 -4.09
N SER A 143 10.82 -1.75 -5.19
CA SER A 143 11.46 -3.05 -5.43
C SER A 143 12.97 -2.94 -5.68
N SER A 144 13.42 -1.94 -6.43
CA SER A 144 14.83 -1.81 -6.83
C SER A 144 15.69 -1.22 -5.72
N GLU A 145 15.17 -0.23 -5.00
CA GLU A 145 15.88 0.52 -3.96
C GLU A 145 15.50 0.08 -2.53
N LEU A 146 14.99 -1.14 -2.35
CA LEU A 146 14.39 -1.53 -1.07
C LEU A 146 15.37 -1.45 0.11
N ASP A 147 16.63 -1.85 -0.05
CA ASP A 147 17.64 -1.77 1.02
C ASP A 147 17.73 -0.34 1.56
N ARG A 148 17.87 0.63 0.66
CA ARG A 148 17.94 2.05 0.98
C ARG A 148 16.65 2.57 1.60
N ILE A 149 15.50 2.10 1.12
CA ILE A 149 14.20 2.48 1.68
C ILE A 149 14.06 1.96 3.12
N LEU A 150 14.54 0.74 3.39
CA LEU A 150 14.54 0.18 4.75
C LEU A 150 15.46 0.96 5.69
N GLU A 151 16.64 1.36 5.23
CA GLU A 151 17.54 2.25 5.98
C GLU A 151 16.85 3.57 6.32
N LEU A 152 16.31 4.26 5.30
CA LEU A 152 15.58 5.53 5.50
C LEU A 152 14.36 5.38 6.42
N LEU A 153 13.62 4.28 6.28
CA LEU A 153 12.45 4.00 7.11
C LEU A 153 12.86 3.74 8.56
N SER A 154 13.94 3.00 8.79
CA SER A 154 14.46 2.72 10.12
C SER A 154 14.94 4.02 10.80
N ASP A 155 15.76 4.82 10.11
CA ASP A 155 16.27 6.10 10.62
C ASP A 155 15.14 7.08 10.92
N TYR A 156 14.14 7.17 10.04
CA TYR A 156 12.99 8.03 10.26
C TYR A 156 12.12 7.56 11.43
N LEU A 157 11.95 6.25 11.62
CA LEU A 157 11.21 5.73 12.77
C LEU A 157 11.98 5.93 14.09
N CYS A 158 13.32 5.88 14.07
CA CYS A 158 14.16 6.31 15.19
C CYS A 158 13.92 7.79 15.52
N PHE A 159 13.98 8.65 14.50
CA PHE A 159 13.73 10.08 14.64
C PHE A 159 12.36 10.37 15.27
N LEU A 160 11.30 9.69 14.82
CA LEU A 160 9.96 9.83 15.41
C LEU A 160 9.86 9.35 16.87
N GLY A 161 10.67 8.38 17.28
CA GLY A 161 10.69 7.87 18.65
C GLY A 161 11.45 8.76 19.65
N GLU A 162 12.36 9.61 19.15
CA GLU A 162 13.18 10.52 19.95
C GLU A 162 12.57 11.92 20.11
N GLU A 163 11.69 12.35 19.18
CA GLU A 163 11.13 13.70 19.17
C GLU A 163 9.81 13.77 19.99
N PRO A 164 9.71 14.64 21.02
CA PRO A 164 8.65 14.56 22.04
C PRO A 164 7.27 15.11 21.62
N SER A 165 7.12 15.68 20.42
CA SER A 165 5.81 16.15 19.91
C SER A 165 5.84 16.31 18.38
N PRO A 166 5.86 15.20 17.62
CA PRO A 166 6.00 15.24 16.16
C PRO A 166 4.76 15.81 15.46
N PHE A 167 3.60 15.83 16.13
CA PHE A 167 2.37 16.36 15.55
C PHE A 167 1.95 17.66 16.24
N PRO A 168 1.79 18.77 15.49
CA PRO A 168 1.23 19.98 16.07
C PRO A 168 -0.20 19.67 16.56
N PRO A 169 -0.63 20.21 17.72
CA PRO A 169 -2.03 20.12 18.14
C PRO A 169 -2.87 20.74 17.03
N SER A 170 -3.94 20.06 16.62
CA SER A 170 -4.84 20.37 15.50
C SER A 170 -4.96 21.88 15.23
N SER A 171 -4.02 22.43 14.45
CA SER A 171 -4.00 23.86 14.18
C SER A 171 -4.96 24.11 13.04
N SER A 172 -5.90 25.02 13.27
CA SER A 172 -6.96 25.53 12.39
C SER A 172 -6.47 26.23 11.11
N ILE A 173 -5.32 25.82 10.58
CA ILE A 173 -4.92 26.17 9.23
C ILE A 173 -5.86 25.39 8.30
N SER A 174 -6.49 26.09 7.38
CA SER A 174 -7.33 25.53 6.32
C SER A 174 -6.45 24.68 5.38
N TRP A 175 -6.08 23.48 5.83
CA TRP A 175 -5.27 22.51 5.07
C TRP A 175 -5.98 21.99 3.82
N SER A 176 -7.31 22.16 3.77
CA SER A 176 -8.14 22.08 2.56
C SER A 176 -7.52 22.87 1.42
N ASP A 177 -7.03 24.09 1.65
CA ASP A 177 -6.60 24.98 0.57
C ASP A 177 -5.32 24.51 -0.15
N ARG A 178 -4.50 23.65 0.49
CA ARG A 178 -3.22 23.19 -0.09
C ARG A 178 -3.33 21.84 -0.81
N PHE A 179 -4.33 21.01 -0.47
CA PHE A 179 -4.52 19.67 -1.01
C PHE A 179 -5.85 19.49 -1.78
N GLU A 180 -6.81 20.42 -1.70
CA GLU A 180 -8.05 20.39 -2.51
C GLU A 180 -7.85 20.75 -3.97
N SER A 181 -6.70 21.35 -4.33
CA SER A 181 -6.43 21.77 -5.71
C SER A 181 -6.11 20.61 -6.65
N GLU A 182 -5.72 19.44 -6.13
CA GLU A 182 -5.54 18.20 -6.92
C GLU A 182 -6.69 17.23 -6.65
N LYS A 183 -7.86 17.61 -7.14
CA LYS A 183 -9.01 16.71 -7.21
C LYS A 183 -8.70 15.55 -8.15
N ASN A 184 -8.32 14.40 -7.59
CA ASN A 184 -8.28 13.14 -8.31
C ASN A 184 -9.69 12.84 -8.83
N GLU A 185 -9.88 12.94 -10.15
CA GLU A 185 -11.17 12.81 -10.81
C GLU A 185 -11.90 11.51 -10.44
N ARG A 186 -11.16 10.43 -10.18
CA ARG A 186 -11.71 9.14 -9.76
C ARG A 186 -12.28 9.17 -8.35
N ASN A 187 -11.62 9.87 -7.42
CA ASN A 187 -12.11 10.02 -6.05
C ASN A 187 -13.31 10.97 -6.00
N VAL A 188 -13.25 12.08 -6.75
CA VAL A 188 -14.37 13.01 -6.90
C VAL A 188 -15.59 12.33 -7.52
N PHE A 189 -15.38 11.43 -8.48
CA PHE A 189 -16.46 10.65 -9.07
C PHE A 189 -17.11 9.69 -8.07
N LYS A 190 -16.32 8.98 -7.25
CA LYS A 190 -16.83 8.09 -6.20
C LYS A 190 -17.57 8.85 -5.10
N GLU A 191 -17.07 10.01 -4.68
CA GLU A 191 -17.71 10.85 -3.66
C GLU A 191 -19.02 11.47 -4.14
N LYS A 192 -19.11 11.84 -5.43
CA LYS A 192 -20.33 12.38 -6.03
C LYS A 192 -21.39 11.33 -6.35
N ASN A 193 -21.00 10.06 -6.42
CA ASN A 193 -21.90 8.95 -6.73
C ASN A 193 -21.82 7.84 -5.65
N PRO A 194 -22.21 8.14 -4.39
CA PRO A 194 -22.26 7.13 -3.34
C PRO A 194 -23.28 6.07 -3.73
N GLY A 195 -22.81 4.85 -4.03
CA GLY A 195 -23.63 3.76 -4.55
C GLY A 195 -23.35 3.36 -6.01
N TYR A 196 -22.41 4.02 -6.71
CA TYR A 196 -22.00 3.55 -8.06
C TYR A 196 -21.29 2.19 -8.02
N ASP A 197 -20.70 1.81 -6.87
CA ASP A 197 -20.16 0.47 -6.65
C ASP A 197 -21.28 -0.62 -6.63
N LEU A 198 -22.57 -0.23 -6.55
CA LEU A 198 -23.75 -1.12 -6.66
C LEU A 198 -24.42 -1.08 -8.06
N LEU A 199 -23.95 -0.20 -8.96
CA LEU A 199 -24.51 0.03 -10.30
C LEU A 199 -23.59 -0.47 -11.43
N GLU A 200 -22.45 -1.08 -11.12
CA GLU A 200 -21.90 -2.11 -12.00
C GLU A 200 -22.88 -3.30 -11.99
N GLU A 201 -23.97 -3.17 -12.74
CA GLU A 201 -24.47 -4.32 -13.47
C GLU A 201 -23.25 -4.87 -14.20
N LEU A 202 -22.76 -6.01 -13.71
CA LEU A 202 -21.75 -6.79 -14.41
C LEU A 202 -22.07 -6.73 -15.91
N PRO A 203 -21.10 -6.39 -16.78
CA PRO A 203 -21.35 -6.40 -18.22
C PRO A 203 -22.00 -7.74 -18.59
N PHE A 204 -22.97 -7.66 -19.49
CA PHE A 204 -24.00 -8.65 -19.84
C PHE A 204 -23.50 -10.09 -20.14
N ASP A 205 -22.18 -10.33 -20.10
CA ASP A 205 -21.52 -11.61 -20.27
C ASP A 205 -21.20 -12.36 -18.95
N ALA A 206 -21.43 -11.75 -17.78
CA ALA A 206 -21.23 -12.42 -16.47
C ALA A 206 -22.47 -13.18 -15.95
N ARG A 207 -23.57 -13.21 -16.69
CA ARG A 207 -24.71 -14.09 -16.36
C ARG A 207 -24.47 -15.50 -16.90
N VAL A 208 -23.50 -16.21 -16.33
CA VAL A 208 -23.46 -17.67 -16.48
C VAL A 208 -24.65 -18.23 -15.72
N LYS A 209 -25.65 -18.75 -16.44
CA LYS A 209 -26.72 -19.55 -15.85
C LYS A 209 -26.06 -20.68 -15.05
N THR A 210 -26.19 -20.66 -13.74
CA THR A 210 -25.63 -21.65 -12.82
C THR A 210 -26.31 -23.03 -12.88
N ASN A 211 -27.18 -23.28 -13.85
CA ASN A 211 -27.89 -24.56 -14.02
C ASN A 211 -27.75 -25.07 -15.46
N SER A 212 -26.63 -25.73 -15.78
CA SER A 212 -26.59 -26.74 -16.87
C SER A 212 -25.38 -27.68 -16.85
N ILE A 213 -24.40 -27.51 -15.97
CA ILE A 213 -23.19 -28.38 -15.96
C ILE A 213 -23.40 -29.66 -15.11
N LEU A 214 -24.43 -29.73 -14.27
CA LEU A 214 -24.71 -30.92 -13.45
C LEU A 214 -25.73 -31.92 -14.04
N ASP A 215 -26.42 -31.59 -15.14
CA ASP A 215 -27.37 -32.52 -15.79
C ASP A 215 -26.74 -33.40 -16.90
N ASN A 216 -25.49 -33.13 -17.31
CA ASN A 216 -24.80 -33.92 -18.33
C ASN A 216 -23.81 -34.97 -17.75
N LEU A 217 -23.79 -35.17 -16.42
CA LEU A 217 -22.97 -36.20 -15.76
C LEU A 217 -23.80 -37.28 -15.04
N SER A 218 -25.13 -37.28 -15.18
CA SER A 218 -26.02 -38.34 -14.69
C SER A 218 -26.53 -39.28 -15.80
N GLY A 219 -26.01 -39.17 -17.03
CA GLY A 219 -26.46 -39.93 -18.20
C GLY A 219 -25.45 -40.96 -18.75
N ILE A 220 -24.50 -41.44 -17.95
CA ILE A 220 -23.67 -42.61 -18.31
C ILE A 220 -23.88 -43.68 -17.23
N ASN A 221 -24.96 -44.44 -17.40
CA ASN A 221 -25.08 -45.88 -17.16
C ASN A 221 -26.40 -46.37 -17.78
#